data_AF-A0A182WXF5-F1
#
_entry.id   AF-A0A182WXF5-F1
#
_cell.length_a   1.000
_cell.length_b   1.000
_cell.length_c   1.000
_cell.angle_alpha   90.00
_cell.angle_beta   90.00
_cell.angle_gamma   90.00
#
_symmetry.space_group_name_H-M   'P 1'
#
loop_
_entity.id
_entity.type
_entity.pdbx_description
1 polymer ?
#
loop_
_entity_poly.entity_id
_entity_poly.type
_entity_poly.pdbx_seq_one_letter_code
_entity_poly.pdbx_strand_id
1 'polypeptide(L)'
;LDCPGLSSVPRQPTATIRDINNCFVPFLISSSILPPPGAFGVYFSHTRERRRDTPAHKMHTVMTRGNAILAYSLSVLSVLTFCCFASTFFYDYRTEARINTVKVLVKNVPDFSASREKNDLGFITFDLGTDLNPLFNWNVKQLFLYLTAEYTTEQNALNQVVLWDKIILRGENANLDFKNMNTKYYFWDDGNGLKGHRNVTLTLSWNIIPNAGLLPSVFAHGQHSFKFPEAYIESPVYSFISHISRLQFLSKMLPTGASCVTRLVKRGLVGAHGLRTVATTARHWQCDAGHGQRAQTADVSDVSPNQELQLTYLTEEDKQGIAVLGLNRPKARNSFSKSLVHHLLDAIEVLAHDKNVRVVILRSLVPGIFCAGADLKERATFTPQEVSRFVSKLRQMMVNIEQMPTPVVAAIDGAALGGGLEMALACDMRVVATNAKLGLVETKLGIIPGAGGTQRLPRILNPAVAKELIFTARQFSGEEAKALGIVNHAVQPNDAGDAAYQRALQLAMEIVPNGPVGVRMAKKAIDKGLQVDLGTGYAIEEACYAQVIPTKDRLEGLRAFAEKRKPNFIGE
;
A
#
# COMPACT_ATOMS: atom_id res chain seq x y z
N LEU A 1 -22.91 -58.22 4.43
CA LEU A 1 -23.30 -56.99 3.70
C LEU A 1 -22.04 -56.52 3.02
N ASP A 2 -21.76 -57.14 1.88
CA ASP A 2 -20.52 -57.00 1.08
C ASP A 2 -20.82 -56.26 -0.23
N CYS A 3 -19.81 -55.60 -0.78
CA CYS A 3 -19.79 -54.68 -1.95
C CYS A 3 -20.40 -55.25 -3.26
N PRO A 4 -20.77 -54.42 -4.28
CA PRO A 4 -19.78 -53.97 -5.30
C PRO A 4 -20.06 -52.62 -6.06
N GLY A 5 -19.01 -52.03 -6.66
CA GLY A 5 -18.98 -51.67 -8.11
C GLY A 5 -19.26 -50.24 -8.65
N LEU A 6 -18.17 -49.56 -9.10
CA LEU A 6 -17.92 -48.90 -10.41
C LEU A 6 -18.50 -47.52 -10.86
N SER A 7 -17.54 -46.69 -11.36
CA SER A 7 -17.60 -45.65 -12.44
C SER A 7 -18.34 -44.33 -12.10
N SER A 8 -17.98 -43.11 -12.53
CA SER A 8 -17.11 -42.53 -13.58
C SER A 8 -16.99 -41.00 -13.32
N VAL A 9 -15.87 -40.37 -13.68
CA VAL A 9 -15.64 -38.90 -13.66
C VAL A 9 -16.27 -38.26 -14.93
N PRO A 10 -16.85 -37.02 -14.89
CA PRO A 10 -16.10 -35.86 -15.43
C PRO A 10 -16.35 -34.47 -14.79
N ARG A 11 -15.26 -33.67 -14.80
CA ARG A 11 -15.14 -32.19 -14.97
C ARG A 11 -15.49 -31.23 -13.81
N GLN A 12 -14.44 -30.77 -13.14
CA GLN A 12 -14.37 -29.47 -12.45
C GLN A 12 -13.85 -28.37 -13.41
N PRO A 13 -14.27 -27.10 -13.24
CA PRO A 13 -13.59 -25.95 -13.83
C PRO A 13 -12.41 -25.48 -12.97
N THR A 14 -11.38 -25.03 -13.66
CA THR A 14 -10.05 -24.56 -13.24
C THR A 14 -10.02 -23.15 -12.64
N ALA A 15 -9.18 -22.94 -11.60
CA ALA A 15 -8.28 -21.78 -11.39
C ALA A 15 -7.58 -21.90 -10.00
N THR A 16 -6.42 -22.57 -9.87
CA THR A 16 -5.01 -22.07 -9.89
C THR A 16 -4.57 -21.16 -8.73
N ILE A 17 -3.84 -21.75 -7.75
CA ILE A 17 -2.54 -21.24 -7.22
C ILE A 17 -1.65 -22.48 -6.91
N ARG A 18 -0.95 -22.96 -7.92
CA ARG A 18 0.25 -23.80 -7.83
C ARG A 18 1.14 -23.33 -8.96
N ASP A 19 1.99 -22.36 -8.71
CA ASP A 19 3.10 -21.98 -9.61
C ASP A 19 4.08 -21.07 -8.86
N ILE A 20 4.87 -21.65 -7.96
CA ILE A 20 6.24 -21.20 -7.66
C ILE A 20 7.06 -22.45 -7.33
N ASN A 21 7.32 -23.27 -8.35
CA ASN A 21 8.35 -24.31 -8.34
C ASN A 21 8.57 -24.80 -9.77
N ASN A 22 9.03 -23.89 -10.65
CA ASN A 22 9.75 -24.23 -11.89
C ASN A 22 10.14 -22.94 -12.60
N CYS A 23 11.27 -22.36 -12.22
CA CYS A 23 12.05 -21.45 -13.07
C CYS A 23 13.42 -21.23 -12.41
N PHE A 24 14.29 -22.23 -12.41
CA PHE A 24 15.75 -22.09 -12.40
C PHE A 24 16.35 -23.44 -12.77
N VAL A 25 16.34 -23.74 -14.06
CA VAL A 25 17.17 -24.80 -14.63
C VAL A 25 18.58 -24.22 -14.74
N PRO A 26 19.62 -24.82 -14.15
CA PRO A 26 20.99 -24.43 -14.44
C PRO A 26 21.28 -24.76 -15.90
N PHE A 27 21.87 -23.81 -16.62
CA PHE A 27 22.45 -23.98 -17.95
C PHE A 27 23.46 -25.15 -17.92
N LEU A 28 22.98 -26.36 -18.17
CA LEU A 28 23.78 -27.47 -18.66
C LEU A 28 23.95 -27.22 -20.15
N ILE A 29 25.16 -26.80 -20.53
CA ILE A 29 25.57 -26.72 -21.92
C ILE A 29 25.45 -28.14 -22.49
N SER A 30 24.44 -28.33 -23.34
CA SER A 30 24.37 -29.42 -24.30
C SER A 30 25.52 -29.25 -25.29
N SER A 31 26.59 -30.02 -25.10
CA SER A 31 27.52 -30.36 -26.16
C SER A 31 27.40 -31.85 -26.43
N SER A 32 26.37 -32.21 -27.20
CA SER A 32 26.27 -33.46 -27.92
C SER A 32 27.33 -33.50 -29.02
N ILE A 33 28.56 -33.91 -28.66
CA ILE A 33 29.47 -34.61 -29.56
C ILE A 33 30.15 -35.71 -28.73
N LEU A 34 29.47 -36.86 -28.64
CA LEU A 34 30.07 -38.14 -28.24
C LEU A 34 30.24 -38.97 -29.52
N PRO A 35 31.46 -39.43 -29.88
CA PRO A 35 31.59 -40.62 -30.72
C PRO A 35 31.34 -41.89 -29.86
N PRO A 36 31.08 -43.05 -30.47
CA PRO A 36 30.45 -44.18 -29.79
C PRO A 36 31.41 -44.95 -28.84
N PRO A 37 30.89 -45.81 -27.95
CA PRO A 37 31.69 -46.70 -27.13
C PRO A 37 32.12 -47.91 -27.97
N GLY A 38 33.39 -47.99 -28.33
CA GLY A 38 33.91 -49.15 -29.05
C GLY A 38 35.26 -48.92 -29.70
N ALA A 39 36.33 -48.96 -28.92
CA ALA A 39 37.68 -49.28 -29.40
C ALA A 39 38.62 -49.58 -28.23
N PHE A 40 38.21 -50.48 -27.33
CA PHE A 40 39.16 -51.23 -26.51
C PHE A 40 39.35 -52.59 -27.16
N GLY A 41 40.54 -52.80 -27.72
CA GLY A 41 41.06 -54.11 -28.12
C GLY A 41 41.09 -54.35 -29.62
N VAL A 42 42.29 -54.38 -30.20
CA VAL A 42 42.72 -55.51 -31.03
C VAL A 42 44.23 -55.75 -30.83
N TYR A 43 44.52 -56.96 -30.36
CA TYR A 43 45.82 -57.63 -30.34
C TYR A 43 46.14 -58.23 -31.72
N PHE A 44 47.43 -58.30 -32.04
CA PHE A 44 48.13 -58.97 -33.14
C PHE A 44 47.49 -60.20 -33.84
N SER A 45 47.58 -60.29 -35.18
CA SER A 45 48.49 -61.24 -35.86
C SER A 45 48.45 -61.17 -37.42
N HIS A 46 49.65 -61.34 -38.01
CA HIS A 46 50.03 -61.67 -39.39
C HIS A 46 49.57 -60.82 -40.60
N THR A 47 50.52 -60.05 -41.14
CA THR A 47 51.08 -60.29 -42.49
C THR A 47 52.48 -59.69 -42.61
N ARG A 48 53.26 -60.28 -43.51
CA ARG A 48 54.72 -60.34 -43.57
C ARG A 48 55.25 -59.25 -44.53
N GLU A 49 56.34 -58.58 -44.11
CA GLU A 49 57.40 -57.93 -44.94
C GLU A 49 57.04 -56.70 -45.82
N ARG A 50 57.74 -55.54 -45.85
CA ARG A 50 59.14 -55.14 -45.54
C ARG A 50 59.24 -53.63 -45.17
N ARG A 51 60.26 -53.31 -44.35
CA ARG A 51 60.95 -52.02 -44.02
C ARG A 51 60.67 -50.80 -44.94
N ARG A 52 60.62 -49.53 -44.49
CA ARG A 52 61.48 -48.73 -43.57
C ARG A 52 60.59 -47.59 -42.97
N ASP A 53 60.71 -47.12 -41.72
CA ASP A 53 61.69 -46.15 -41.20
C ASP A 53 61.52 -45.98 -39.67
N THR A 54 62.56 -45.47 -39.01
CA THR A 54 62.85 -45.26 -37.57
C THR A 54 61.78 -44.55 -36.71
N PRO A 55 61.83 -44.69 -35.35
CA PRO A 55 60.74 -44.29 -34.46
C PRO A 55 60.67 -42.77 -34.29
N ALA A 56 59.58 -42.16 -34.73
CA ALA A 56 59.29 -40.76 -34.45
C ALA A 56 58.96 -40.58 -32.96
N HIS A 57 59.84 -39.91 -32.24
CA HIS A 57 59.60 -39.35 -30.91
C HIS A 57 58.32 -38.49 -30.99
N LYS A 58 57.22 -38.96 -30.39
CA LYS A 58 55.94 -38.24 -30.40
C LYS A 58 56.08 -36.98 -29.55
N MET A 59 56.54 -35.87 -30.15
CA MET A 59 56.62 -34.57 -29.47
C MET A 59 55.20 -34.09 -29.16
N HIS A 60 54.83 -34.10 -27.87
CA HIS A 60 53.60 -33.45 -27.41
C HIS A 60 53.71 -31.95 -27.66
N THR A 61 52.86 -31.44 -28.55
CA THR A 61 52.71 -30.01 -28.83
C THR A 61 52.40 -29.24 -27.55
N VAL A 62 52.80 -27.96 -27.48
CA VAL A 62 52.49 -27.08 -26.35
C VAL A 62 50.99 -27.11 -26.01
N MET A 63 50.14 -27.18 -27.03
CA MET A 63 48.69 -27.28 -26.89
C MET A 63 48.22 -28.56 -26.19
N THR A 64 48.85 -29.72 -26.46
CA THR A 64 48.47 -30.97 -25.78
C THR A 64 48.88 -30.99 -24.30
N ARG A 65 50.01 -30.36 -23.97
CA ARG A 65 50.41 -30.15 -22.57
C ARG A 65 49.47 -29.17 -21.85
N GLY A 66 49.08 -28.08 -22.53
CA GLY A 66 48.10 -27.12 -22.02
C GLY A 66 46.74 -27.76 -21.71
N ASN A 67 46.22 -28.58 -22.64
CA ASN A 67 44.96 -29.30 -22.43
C ASN A 67 45.04 -30.30 -21.26
N ALA A 68 46.18 -30.98 -21.08
CA ALA A 68 46.37 -31.91 -19.97
C ALA A 68 46.40 -31.18 -18.61
N ILE A 69 47.09 -30.05 -18.52
CA ILE A 69 47.12 -29.21 -17.30
C ILE A 69 45.72 -28.67 -16.99
N LEU A 70 44.98 -28.21 -18.01
CA LEU A 70 43.62 -27.72 -17.85
C LEU A 70 42.68 -28.83 -17.36
N ALA A 71 42.71 -30.00 -17.99
CA ALA A 71 41.89 -31.15 -17.59
C ALA A 71 42.20 -31.64 -16.18
N TYR A 72 43.49 -31.69 -15.80
CA TYR A 72 43.90 -32.00 -14.43
C TYR A 72 43.38 -30.95 -13.44
N SER A 73 43.55 -29.66 -13.76
CA SER A 73 43.09 -28.57 -12.89
C SER A 73 41.57 -28.59 -12.68
N LEU A 74 40.80 -28.84 -13.75
CA LEU A 74 39.34 -28.99 -13.68
C LEU A 74 38.92 -30.21 -12.87
N SER A 75 39.66 -31.32 -12.98
CA SER A 75 39.39 -32.54 -12.21
C SER A 75 39.70 -32.35 -10.72
N VAL A 76 40.81 -31.67 -10.38
CA VAL A 76 41.13 -31.34 -8.99
C VAL A 76 40.09 -30.37 -8.41
N LEU A 77 39.67 -29.37 -9.18
CA LEU A 77 38.65 -28.41 -8.74
C LEU A 77 37.28 -29.07 -8.55
N SER A 78 36.90 -30.01 -9.42
CA SER A 78 35.62 -30.74 -9.27
C SER A 78 35.62 -31.64 -8.04
N VAL A 79 36.73 -32.35 -7.78
CA VAL A 79 36.89 -33.17 -6.57
C VAL A 79 36.87 -32.30 -5.32
N LEU A 80 37.60 -31.18 -5.30
CA LEU A 80 37.60 -30.25 -4.17
C LEU A 80 36.20 -29.68 -3.90
N THR A 81 35.48 -29.28 -4.95
CA THR A 81 34.11 -28.76 -4.85
C THR A 81 33.16 -29.83 -4.29
N PHE A 82 33.30 -31.07 -4.74
CA PHE A 82 32.51 -32.19 -4.22
C PHE A 82 32.81 -32.46 -2.73
N CYS A 83 34.09 -32.45 -2.33
CA CYS A 83 34.48 -32.61 -0.92
C CYS A 83 33.94 -31.47 -0.04
N CYS A 84 34.01 -30.22 -0.52
CA CYS A 84 33.40 -29.08 0.16
C CYS A 84 31.89 -29.28 0.33
N PHE A 85 31.17 -29.60 -0.74
CA PHE A 85 29.72 -29.87 -0.66
C PHE A 85 29.41 -30.99 0.34
N ALA A 86 30.10 -32.13 0.24
CA ALA A 86 29.91 -33.28 1.11
C ALA A 86 30.16 -32.94 2.60
N SER A 87 31.12 -32.05 2.90
CA SER A 87 31.41 -31.62 4.28
C SER A 87 30.26 -30.88 4.96
N THR A 88 29.33 -30.33 4.18
CA THR A 88 28.21 -29.51 4.70
C THR A 88 26.85 -30.17 4.55
N PHE A 89 26.73 -31.13 3.63
CA PHE A 89 25.46 -31.80 3.32
C PHE A 89 24.96 -32.68 4.46
N PHE A 90 25.86 -33.32 5.20
CA PHE A 90 25.53 -34.22 6.32
C PHE A 90 25.61 -33.55 7.70
N TYR A 91 25.83 -32.23 7.74
CA TYR A 91 25.94 -31.51 9.01
C TYR A 91 24.55 -31.32 9.62
N ASP A 92 24.39 -31.66 10.91
CA ASP A 92 23.17 -31.36 11.65
C ASP A 92 23.19 -29.91 12.10
N TYR A 93 22.28 -29.11 11.54
CA TYR A 93 22.16 -27.69 11.83
C TYR A 93 21.13 -27.37 12.91
N ARG A 94 20.66 -28.36 13.66
CA ARG A 94 19.70 -28.15 14.75
C ARG A 94 20.43 -27.71 16.02
N THR A 95 19.76 -26.90 16.82
CA THR A 95 20.29 -26.36 18.08
C THR A 95 19.16 -26.21 19.09
N GLU A 96 19.45 -26.31 20.38
CA GLU A 96 18.45 -26.11 21.42
C GLU A 96 17.98 -24.65 21.49
N ALA A 97 16.66 -24.47 21.66
CA ALA A 97 16.06 -23.16 21.91
C ALA A 97 15.18 -23.21 23.15
N ARG A 98 15.41 -22.28 24.07
CA ARG A 98 14.61 -22.05 25.27
C ARG A 98 13.66 -20.90 25.00
N ILE A 99 12.37 -21.21 24.92
CA ILE A 99 11.31 -20.23 24.72
C ILE A 99 10.44 -20.24 25.98
N ASN A 100 10.05 -19.07 26.45
CA ASN A 100 9.08 -18.95 27.53
C ASN A 100 8.13 -17.77 27.26
N THR A 101 6.86 -17.90 27.61
CA THR A 101 5.89 -16.80 27.50
C THR A 101 5.76 -16.08 28.83
N VAL A 102 6.09 -14.80 28.87
CA VAL A 102 5.97 -13.96 30.07
C VAL A 102 4.55 -13.41 30.21
N LYS A 103 3.97 -12.94 29.10
CA LYS A 103 2.65 -12.31 29.11
C LYS A 103 1.86 -12.78 27.90
N VAL A 104 0.64 -13.25 28.15
CA VAL A 104 -0.28 -13.72 27.10
C VAL A 104 -1.61 -13.05 27.30
N LEU A 105 -2.09 -12.43 26.23
CA LEU A 105 -3.20 -11.49 26.25
C LEU A 105 -4.02 -11.70 24.99
N VAL A 106 -5.34 -11.64 25.09
CA VAL A 106 -6.24 -11.71 23.92
C VAL A 106 -7.20 -10.54 23.95
N LYS A 107 -7.39 -9.91 22.80
CA LYS A 107 -8.30 -8.79 22.61
C LYS A 107 -9.26 -9.10 21.48
N ASN A 108 -10.53 -8.79 21.70
CA ASN A 108 -11.52 -8.84 20.65
C ASN A 108 -11.40 -7.59 19.77
N VAL A 109 -11.27 -7.78 18.45
CA VAL A 109 -11.23 -6.72 17.45
C VAL A 109 -12.44 -6.89 16.54
N PRO A 110 -13.35 -5.90 16.46
CA PRO A 110 -14.46 -5.97 15.53
C PRO A 110 -13.95 -5.80 14.09
N ASP A 111 -14.35 -6.69 13.19
CA ASP A 111 -14.23 -6.46 11.76
C ASP A 111 -15.36 -5.54 11.29
N PHE A 112 -15.00 -4.44 10.64
CA PHE A 112 -15.96 -3.46 10.12
C PHE A 112 -16.33 -3.70 8.65
N SER A 113 -15.70 -4.68 8.00
CA SER A 113 -15.86 -5.00 6.58
C SER A 113 -16.82 -6.17 6.35
N ALA A 114 -16.79 -7.20 7.20
CA ALA A 114 -17.66 -8.37 7.13
C ALA A 114 -18.79 -8.32 8.19
N SER A 115 -19.90 -8.99 7.91
CA SER A 115 -21.08 -9.05 8.77
C SER A 115 -20.77 -9.72 10.12
N ARG A 116 -20.54 -8.92 11.17
CA ARG A 116 -20.55 -9.31 12.60
C ARG A 116 -19.56 -10.40 13.03
N GLU A 117 -18.55 -10.73 12.22
CA GLU A 117 -17.49 -11.62 12.69
C GLU A 117 -16.53 -10.86 13.61
N LYS A 118 -16.28 -11.48 14.75
CA LYS A 118 -15.40 -11.01 15.81
C LYS A 118 -14.06 -11.68 15.56
N ASN A 119 -12.99 -10.88 15.45
CA ASN A 119 -11.63 -11.39 15.27
C ASN A 119 -10.87 -11.30 16.58
N ASP A 120 -9.96 -12.25 16.79
CA ASP A 120 -9.12 -12.30 17.97
C ASP A 120 -7.73 -11.77 17.62
N LEU A 121 -7.26 -10.82 18.43
CA LEU A 121 -5.91 -10.31 18.40
C LEU A 121 -5.16 -10.79 19.66
N GLY A 122 -4.24 -11.72 19.46
CA GLY A 122 -3.32 -12.20 20.48
C GLY A 122 -2.13 -11.25 20.65
N PHE A 123 -1.79 -10.96 21.90
CA PHE A 123 -0.56 -10.29 22.29
C PHE A 123 0.26 -11.24 23.15
N ILE A 124 1.51 -11.44 22.76
CA ILE A 124 2.44 -12.31 23.47
C ILE A 124 3.72 -11.55 23.73
N THR A 125 4.23 -11.67 24.95
CA THR A 125 5.58 -11.29 25.33
C THR A 125 6.33 -12.56 25.69
N PHE A 126 7.52 -12.76 25.12
CA PHE A 126 8.29 -13.99 25.27
C PHE A 126 9.77 -13.73 25.58
N ASP A 127 10.39 -14.72 26.20
CA ASP A 127 11.84 -14.84 26.35
C ASP A 127 12.35 -15.85 25.31
N LEU A 128 13.51 -15.58 24.73
CA LEU A 128 14.14 -16.44 23.73
C LEU A 128 15.64 -16.57 24.00
N GLY A 129 16.07 -17.79 24.29
CA GLY A 129 17.49 -18.13 24.49
C GLY A 129 17.95 -19.23 23.54
N THR A 130 18.97 -18.98 22.72
CA THR A 130 19.59 -20.00 21.85
C THR A 130 20.99 -19.58 21.40
N ASP A 131 21.94 -20.52 21.33
CA ASP A 131 23.30 -20.25 20.85
C ASP A 131 23.51 -20.80 19.44
N LEU A 132 23.42 -19.93 18.43
CA LEU A 132 23.51 -20.31 17.02
C LEU A 132 24.93 -20.12 16.46
N ASN A 133 25.91 -19.74 17.28
CA ASN A 133 27.30 -19.58 16.81
C ASN A 133 27.87 -20.86 16.17
N PRO A 134 27.61 -22.08 16.68
CA PRO A 134 28.13 -23.31 16.08
C PRO A 134 27.59 -23.60 14.67
N LEU A 135 26.51 -22.93 14.25
CA LEU A 135 25.92 -23.13 12.93
C LEU A 135 26.68 -22.42 11.81
N PHE A 136 27.47 -21.38 12.13
CA PHE A 136 28.23 -20.60 11.15
C PHE A 136 29.53 -21.29 10.71
N ASN A 137 29.41 -22.38 9.95
CA ASN A 137 30.54 -23.04 9.28
C ASN A 137 30.99 -22.28 8.02
N TRP A 138 31.99 -22.76 7.26
CA TRP A 138 32.52 -22.09 6.06
C TRP A 138 31.47 -21.84 4.95
N ASN A 139 30.36 -22.60 4.92
CA ASN A 139 29.33 -22.48 3.89
C ASN A 139 28.12 -21.64 4.35
N VAL A 140 27.88 -21.41 5.64
CA VAL A 140 26.72 -20.62 6.10
C VAL A 140 26.97 -19.11 6.01
N LYS A 141 26.34 -18.41 5.06
CA LYS A 141 26.50 -16.96 4.88
C LYS A 141 25.66 -16.17 5.88
N GLN A 142 24.40 -16.56 6.02
CA GLN A 142 23.42 -15.90 6.88
C GLN A 142 22.35 -16.90 7.32
N LEU A 143 21.74 -16.63 8.46
CA LEU A 143 20.60 -17.35 9.00
C LEU A 143 19.38 -16.43 8.99
N PHE A 144 18.25 -16.92 8.48
CA PHE A 144 16.96 -16.25 8.56
C PHE A 144 16.09 -16.95 9.59
N LEU A 145 16.02 -16.40 10.80
CA LEU A 145 15.27 -16.96 11.92
C LEU A 145 13.84 -16.44 11.93
N TYR A 146 12.91 -17.29 12.35
CA TYR A 146 11.53 -16.91 12.59
C TYR A 146 10.92 -17.77 13.69
N LEU A 147 10.10 -17.13 14.53
CA LEU A 147 9.33 -17.75 15.60
C LEU A 147 7.88 -17.92 15.11
N THR A 148 7.42 -19.17 15.05
CA THR A 148 6.05 -19.50 14.66
C THR A 148 5.21 -19.89 15.86
N ALA A 149 3.93 -19.53 15.83
CA ALA A 149 2.90 -20.07 16.69
C ALA A 149 1.99 -21.01 15.89
N GLU A 150 1.81 -22.22 16.40
CA GLU A 150 0.98 -23.27 15.82
C GLU A 150 -0.19 -23.58 16.76
N TYR A 151 -1.39 -23.62 16.19
CA TYR A 151 -2.63 -23.89 16.93
C TYR A 151 -3.72 -24.45 16.00
N THR A 152 -4.81 -24.92 16.58
CA THR A 152 -5.88 -25.62 15.85
C THR A 152 -7.21 -24.93 16.09
N THR A 153 -8.03 -24.76 15.06
CA THR A 153 -9.38 -24.20 15.20
C THR A 153 -10.41 -25.18 14.65
N GLU A 154 -11.71 -24.94 14.89
CA GLU A 154 -12.77 -25.80 14.35
C GLU A 154 -12.76 -25.88 12.82
N GLN A 155 -12.34 -24.80 12.16
CA GLN A 155 -12.31 -24.70 10.70
C GLN A 155 -10.99 -25.24 10.10
N ASN A 156 -9.88 -25.14 10.83
CA ASN A 156 -8.55 -25.47 10.32
C ASN A 156 -7.81 -26.43 11.26
N ALA A 157 -7.38 -27.57 10.70
CA ALA A 157 -6.62 -28.58 11.42
C ALA A 157 -5.23 -28.10 11.87
N LEU A 158 -4.66 -27.09 11.20
CA LEU A 158 -3.39 -26.44 11.56
C LEU A 158 -3.40 -24.99 11.09
N ASN A 159 -3.25 -24.06 12.03
CA ASN A 159 -2.98 -22.66 11.78
C ASN A 159 -1.54 -22.37 12.23
N GLN A 160 -0.77 -21.70 11.38
CA GLN A 160 0.61 -21.31 11.67
C GLN A 160 0.79 -19.82 11.40
N VAL A 161 1.28 -19.08 12.38
CA VAL A 161 1.50 -17.63 12.30
C VAL A 161 2.92 -17.29 12.70
N VAL A 162 3.63 -16.52 11.89
CA VAL A 162 4.95 -15.98 12.24
C VAL A 162 4.78 -14.79 13.15
N LEU A 163 5.37 -14.83 14.34
CA LEU A 163 5.26 -13.78 15.36
C LEU A 163 6.47 -12.84 15.41
N TRP A 164 7.64 -13.33 15.01
CA TRP A 164 8.90 -12.61 15.06
C TRP A 164 9.90 -13.22 14.09
N ASP A 165 10.79 -12.40 13.54
CA ASP A 165 11.87 -12.81 12.64
C ASP A 165 13.14 -12.00 12.91
N LYS A 166 14.29 -12.59 12.57
CA LYS A 166 15.60 -11.92 12.61
C LYS A 166 16.55 -12.53 11.60
N ILE A 167 17.34 -11.69 10.95
CA ILE A 167 18.46 -12.09 10.11
C ILE A 167 19.74 -11.97 10.93
N ILE A 168 20.60 -13.00 10.86
CA ILE A 168 21.93 -12.97 11.46
C ILE A 168 22.94 -13.23 10.34
N LEU A 169 23.89 -12.31 10.17
CA LEU A 169 24.97 -12.44 9.20
C LEU A 169 26.19 -13.12 9.83
N ARG A 170 27.01 -13.79 9.00
CA ARG A 170 28.29 -14.34 9.45
C ARG A 170 29.16 -13.23 10.06
N GLY A 171 29.65 -13.48 11.27
CA GLY A 171 30.51 -12.54 12.02
C GLY A 171 29.75 -11.68 13.02
N GLU A 172 28.42 -11.70 13.00
CA GLU A 172 27.60 -11.11 14.05
C GLU A 172 27.48 -12.06 15.26
N ASN A 173 27.11 -11.51 16.42
CA ASN A 173 26.84 -12.33 17.58
C ASN A 173 25.56 -13.16 17.36
N ALA A 174 25.72 -14.47 17.25
CA ALA A 174 24.62 -15.42 17.04
C ALA A 174 24.14 -16.10 18.33
N ASN A 175 24.65 -15.68 19.50
CA ASN A 175 24.09 -16.07 20.79
C ASN A 175 22.94 -15.13 21.16
N LEU A 176 21.71 -15.66 21.15
CA LEU A 176 20.50 -14.93 21.45
C LEU A 176 20.11 -15.18 22.91
N ASP A 177 20.00 -14.12 23.71
CA ASP A 177 19.37 -14.16 25.04
C ASP A 177 18.48 -12.93 25.19
N PHE A 178 17.24 -13.06 24.71
CA PHE A 178 16.25 -12.00 24.78
C PHE A 178 15.28 -12.25 25.93
N LYS A 179 14.97 -11.17 26.66
CA LYS A 179 13.98 -11.16 27.75
C LYS A 179 12.88 -10.16 27.46
N ASN A 180 11.64 -10.53 27.80
CA ASN A 180 10.45 -9.68 27.68
C ASN A 180 10.25 -9.07 26.29
N MET A 181 10.51 -9.83 25.23
CA MET A 181 10.33 -9.39 23.85
C MET A 181 8.86 -9.41 23.46
N ASN A 182 8.40 -8.34 22.84
CA ASN A 182 7.10 -8.32 22.18
C ASN A 182 7.20 -8.94 20.78
N THR A 183 6.09 -9.50 20.29
CA THR A 183 6.00 -9.96 18.89
C THR A 183 6.18 -8.78 17.93
N LYS A 184 6.82 -9.03 16.78
CA LYS A 184 6.97 -8.06 15.68
C LYS A 184 5.72 -8.04 14.80
N TYR A 185 5.10 -9.19 14.61
CA TYR A 185 3.88 -9.37 13.84
C TYR A 185 2.68 -9.62 14.75
N TYR A 186 1.49 -9.28 14.25
CA TYR A 186 0.25 -9.49 14.97
C TYR A 186 -0.14 -10.97 14.96
N PHE A 187 -0.54 -11.49 16.11
CA PHE A 187 -1.18 -12.79 16.18
C PHE A 187 -2.67 -12.60 15.92
N TRP A 188 -3.04 -12.63 14.64
CA TRP A 188 -4.41 -12.42 14.19
C TRP A 188 -5.09 -13.75 13.87
N ASP A 189 -6.31 -13.93 14.36
CA ASP A 189 -7.20 -15.03 14.02
C ASP A 189 -8.54 -14.48 13.52
N ASP A 190 -8.93 -14.93 12.33
CA ASP A 190 -10.21 -14.60 11.70
C ASP A 190 -11.32 -15.42 12.39
N GLY A 191 -11.73 -14.96 13.57
CA GLY A 191 -12.71 -15.62 14.42
C GLY A 191 -12.41 -15.46 15.92
N ASN A 192 -12.94 -16.39 16.72
CA ASN A 192 -12.72 -16.44 18.17
C ASN A 192 -11.81 -17.63 18.58
N GLY A 193 -10.88 -18.02 17.70
CA GLY A 193 -10.07 -19.22 17.86
C GLY A 193 -8.94 -19.09 18.89
N LEU A 194 -8.61 -17.87 19.33
CA LEU A 194 -7.54 -17.65 20.33
C LEU A 194 -8.09 -17.58 21.75
N LYS A 195 -9.28 -17.03 21.96
CA LYS A 195 -9.87 -16.90 23.30
C LYS A 195 -10.01 -18.28 23.98
N GLY A 196 -9.37 -18.44 25.14
CA GLY A 196 -9.41 -19.70 25.89
C GLY A 196 -8.70 -20.88 25.21
N HIS A 197 -7.94 -20.64 24.13
CA HIS A 197 -7.23 -21.70 23.43
C HIS A 197 -6.17 -22.32 24.34
N ARG A 198 -6.21 -23.65 24.47
CA ARG A 198 -5.45 -24.38 25.50
C ARG A 198 -4.03 -24.76 25.10
N ASN A 199 -3.76 -24.89 23.80
CA ASN A 199 -2.51 -25.48 23.32
C ASN A 199 -1.94 -24.76 22.09
N VAL A 200 -1.37 -23.57 22.30
CA VAL A 200 -0.62 -22.87 21.25
C VAL A 200 0.85 -23.17 21.43
N THR A 201 1.51 -23.69 20.39
CA THR A 201 2.90 -24.12 20.44
C THR A 201 3.80 -23.15 19.70
N LEU A 202 4.83 -22.65 20.38
CA LEU A 202 5.87 -21.81 19.80
C LEU A 202 7.05 -22.67 19.36
N THR A 203 7.45 -22.49 18.11
CA THR A 203 8.62 -23.16 17.51
C THR A 203 9.55 -22.12 16.91
N LEU A 204 10.83 -22.15 17.27
CA LEU A 204 11.86 -21.37 16.58
C LEU A 204 12.39 -22.19 15.40
N SER A 205 12.44 -21.58 14.23
CA SER A 205 13.02 -22.18 13.03
C SER A 205 13.91 -21.19 12.30
N TRP A 206 14.79 -21.69 11.43
CA TRP A 206 15.63 -20.88 10.57
C TRP A 206 15.85 -21.49 9.20
N ASN A 207 15.96 -20.61 8.20
CA ASN A 207 16.47 -20.96 6.88
C ASN A 207 17.95 -20.63 6.80
N ILE A 208 18.73 -21.58 6.30
CA ILE A 208 20.17 -21.41 6.11
C ILE A 208 20.41 -20.94 4.69
N ILE A 209 21.10 -19.80 4.56
CA ILE A 209 21.52 -19.29 3.27
C ILE A 209 23.00 -19.65 3.09
N PRO A 210 23.33 -20.64 2.24
CA PRO A 210 24.71 -21.03 2.05
C PRO A 210 25.44 -20.10 1.06
N ASN A 211 26.76 -20.20 1.02
CA ASN A 211 27.59 -19.66 -0.05
C ASN A 211 27.39 -20.46 -1.35
N ALA A 212 27.18 -21.77 -1.24
CA ALA A 212 26.81 -22.66 -2.34
C ALA A 212 25.98 -23.86 -1.85
N GLY A 213 24.95 -24.24 -2.60
CA GLY A 213 24.11 -25.41 -2.31
C GLY A 213 22.62 -25.09 -2.13
N LEU A 214 21.93 -25.93 -1.35
CA LEU A 214 20.50 -25.84 -1.09
C LEU A 214 20.18 -24.90 0.09
N LEU A 215 18.93 -24.47 0.18
CA LEU A 215 18.41 -23.59 1.23
C LEU A 215 17.61 -24.41 2.25
N PRO A 216 18.24 -25.16 3.18
CA PRO A 216 17.51 -26.00 4.12
C PRO A 216 16.78 -25.13 5.15
N SER A 217 15.57 -25.57 5.49
CA SER A 217 14.79 -25.07 6.62
C SER A 217 14.95 -26.03 7.78
N VAL A 218 15.31 -25.50 8.95
CA VAL A 218 15.66 -26.28 10.13
C VAL A 218 14.91 -25.71 11.33
N PHE A 219 14.38 -26.58 12.18
CA PHE A 219 13.70 -26.22 13.42
C PHE A 219 14.61 -26.48 14.62
N ALA A 220 14.42 -25.69 15.68
CA ALA A 220 15.15 -25.85 16.92
C ALA A 220 14.75 -27.13 17.67
N HIS A 221 15.68 -27.64 18.48
CA HIS A 221 15.37 -28.62 19.51
C HIS A 221 14.73 -27.88 20.69
N GLY A 222 13.40 -27.86 20.74
CA GLY A 222 12.64 -27.19 21.79
C GLY A 222 11.38 -26.52 21.27
N GLN A 223 10.28 -26.76 21.95
CA GLN A 223 8.99 -26.11 21.70
C GLN A 223 8.43 -25.64 23.03
N HIS A 224 7.68 -24.54 23.00
CA HIS A 224 7.03 -24.01 24.19
C HIS A 224 5.53 -23.85 23.95
N SER A 225 4.72 -24.59 24.69
CA SER A 225 3.27 -24.51 24.60
C SER A 225 2.69 -23.64 25.70
N PHE A 226 1.73 -22.79 25.36
CA PHE A 226 1.04 -21.92 26.29
C PHE A 226 -0.47 -21.86 25.98
N LYS A 227 -1.22 -21.29 26.92
CA LYS A 227 -2.66 -21.10 26.82
C LYS A 227 -3.01 -19.62 26.78
N PHE A 228 -4.01 -19.27 25.97
CA PHE A 228 -4.64 -17.95 26.01
C PHE A 228 -5.67 -17.88 27.15
N PRO A 229 -5.90 -16.69 27.72
CA PRO A 229 -6.89 -16.52 28.79
C PRO A 229 -8.32 -16.69 28.26
N GLU A 230 -9.22 -17.13 29.13
CA GLU A 230 -10.65 -17.34 28.81
C GLU A 230 -11.43 -16.02 28.69
N ALA A 231 -10.86 -14.91 29.16
CA ALA A 231 -11.45 -13.59 29.09
C ALA A 231 -10.63 -12.67 28.19
N TYR A 232 -11.33 -11.84 27.41
CA TYR A 232 -10.71 -10.73 26.72
C TYR A 232 -10.24 -9.68 27.72
N ILE A 233 -9.15 -9.01 27.38
CA ILE A 233 -8.73 -7.85 28.16
C ILE A 233 -9.71 -6.73 27.92
N GLU A 234 -10.37 -6.31 28.99
CA GLU A 234 -11.17 -5.10 28.98
C GLU A 234 -10.23 -3.91 28.87
N SER A 235 -10.37 -3.15 27.78
CA SER A 235 -9.73 -1.84 27.71
C SER A 235 -10.38 -0.96 28.77
N PRO A 236 -9.61 -0.30 29.66
CA PRO A 236 -10.17 0.62 30.67
C PRO A 236 -10.94 1.79 30.05
N VAL A 237 -10.82 1.99 28.73
CA VAL A 237 -11.58 2.99 27.96
C VAL A 237 -13.08 2.66 27.86
N TYR A 238 -13.50 1.40 28.04
CA TYR A 238 -14.93 1.00 27.95
C TYR A 238 -15.65 0.84 29.29
N SER A 239 -14.92 0.70 30.41
CA SER A 239 -15.54 0.57 31.75
C SER A 239 -16.13 1.89 32.25
N PHE A 240 -15.55 3.03 31.85
CA PHE A 240 -16.07 4.35 32.21
C PHE A 240 -17.44 4.67 31.57
N ILE A 241 -17.72 4.10 30.40
CA ILE A 241 -18.97 4.33 29.67
C ILE A 241 -20.12 3.50 30.27
N SER A 242 -19.84 2.29 30.78
CA SER A 242 -20.89 1.43 31.34
C SER A 242 -21.33 1.81 32.76
N HIS A 243 -20.43 2.41 33.56
CA HIS A 243 -20.76 2.86 34.92
C HIS A 243 -21.58 4.16 34.97
N ILE A 244 -21.39 5.08 34.02
CA ILE A 244 -22.18 6.32 33.96
C ILE A 244 -23.64 6.04 33.57
N SER A 245 -23.89 4.99 32.76
CA SER A 245 -25.25 4.62 32.33
C SER A 245 -26.09 3.97 33.43
N ARG A 246 -25.50 3.44 34.51
CA ARG A 246 -26.26 2.84 35.64
C ARG A 246 -26.58 3.82 36.77
N LEU A 247 -25.84 4.92 36.89
CA LEU A 247 -26.05 5.93 37.95
C LEU A 247 -27.07 7.01 37.61
N GLN A 248 -27.53 7.11 36.35
CA GLN A 248 -28.55 8.09 35.94
C GLN A 248 -30.01 7.56 35.94
N PHE A 249 -30.25 6.30 36.32
CA PHE A 249 -31.59 5.69 36.24
C PHE A 249 -32.32 5.49 37.58
N LEU A 250 -31.82 6.05 38.69
CA LEU A 250 -32.39 5.84 40.03
C LEU A 250 -32.59 7.10 40.87
N SER A 251 -32.92 8.23 40.24
CA SER A 251 -33.44 9.39 40.98
C SER A 251 -34.43 10.19 40.14
N LYS A 252 -35.73 9.87 40.28
CA LYS A 252 -36.83 10.84 40.41
C LYS A 252 -38.17 10.09 40.50
N MET A 253 -38.60 9.79 41.72
CA MET A 253 -40.02 9.64 42.06
C MET A 253 -40.45 10.86 42.90
N LEU A 254 -41.36 11.66 42.33
CA LEU A 254 -42.46 12.42 42.99
C LEU A 254 -42.10 13.68 43.85
N PRO A 255 -43.07 14.57 44.19
CA PRO A 255 -43.50 15.69 43.34
C PRO A 255 -43.67 17.02 44.13
N THR A 256 -44.02 18.11 43.44
CA THR A 256 -44.70 19.38 43.89
C THR A 256 -44.30 20.46 42.86
N GLY A 257 -45.12 21.38 42.38
CA GLY A 257 -46.48 21.79 42.68
C GLY A 257 -46.63 23.23 42.18
N ALA A 258 -47.70 23.48 41.43
CA ALA A 258 -48.38 24.77 41.25
C ALA A 258 -47.88 25.83 40.24
N SER A 259 -48.89 26.25 39.44
CA SER A 259 -49.19 27.59 38.92
C SER A 259 -48.50 28.09 37.65
N CYS A 260 -49.09 28.91 36.78
CA CYS A 260 -50.43 29.22 36.26
C CYS A 260 -50.18 30.37 35.25
N VAL A 261 -51.18 30.66 34.40
CA VAL A 261 -51.41 31.94 33.66
C VAL A 261 -50.87 32.06 32.22
N THR A 262 -51.78 31.66 31.33
CA THR A 262 -52.31 32.27 30.08
C THR A 262 -51.87 33.69 29.65
N ARG A 263 -51.74 33.87 28.32
CA ARG A 263 -52.27 34.95 27.41
C ARG A 263 -51.25 35.30 26.29
N LEU A 264 -51.61 35.76 25.08
CA LEU A 264 -52.82 35.73 24.24
C LEU A 264 -52.40 36.40 22.89
N VAL A 265 -52.82 35.81 21.75
CA VAL A 265 -53.49 36.48 20.60
C VAL A 265 -52.73 37.25 19.47
N LYS A 266 -52.97 36.71 18.25
CA LYS A 266 -53.37 37.30 16.93
C LYS A 266 -52.42 38.31 16.24
N ARG A 267 -52.36 38.42 14.90
CA ARG A 267 -53.43 38.43 13.85
C ARG A 267 -52.74 38.33 12.46
N GLY A 268 -53.22 37.52 11.50
CA GLY A 268 -54.02 37.96 10.33
C GLY A 268 -53.11 38.30 9.10
N LEU A 269 -53.45 38.13 7.83
CA LEU A 269 -54.68 37.76 7.12
C LEU A 269 -54.36 37.72 5.58
N VAL A 270 -55.14 36.92 4.84
CA VAL A 270 -55.51 37.00 3.40
C VAL A 270 -54.56 36.50 2.29
N GLY A 271 -55.11 35.58 1.46
CA GLY A 271 -54.92 35.59 0.00
C GLY A 271 -55.05 34.23 -0.68
N ALA A 272 -56.26 33.79 -1.02
CA ALA A 272 -56.54 32.59 -1.82
C ALA A 272 -57.32 32.94 -3.10
N HIS A 273 -56.93 32.37 -4.25
CA HIS A 273 -57.78 31.55 -5.14
C HIS A 273 -57.15 31.33 -6.53
N GLY A 274 -57.31 30.11 -7.07
CA GLY A 274 -57.08 29.78 -8.48
C GLY A 274 -57.04 28.27 -8.73
N LEU A 275 -58.00 27.75 -9.49
CA LEU A 275 -58.33 26.32 -9.68
C LEU A 275 -57.44 25.54 -10.68
N ARG A 276 -57.45 24.20 -10.51
CA ARG A 276 -57.41 23.06 -11.49
C ARG A 276 -56.28 23.07 -12.55
N THR A 277 -55.60 21.96 -12.81
CA THR A 277 -56.12 20.83 -13.63
C THR A 277 -55.14 19.65 -13.59
N VAL A 278 -55.69 18.42 -13.58
CA VAL A 278 -54.99 17.14 -13.71
C VAL A 278 -54.69 16.88 -15.19
N ALA A 279 -53.45 16.53 -15.54
CA ALA A 279 -53.13 15.90 -16.81
C ALA A 279 -52.00 14.87 -16.63
N THR A 280 -52.41 13.61 -16.65
CA THR A 280 -51.59 12.42 -16.90
C THR A 280 -50.99 12.45 -18.30
N THR A 281 -49.70 12.17 -18.45
CA THR A 281 -49.18 11.46 -19.63
C THR A 281 -48.02 10.55 -19.22
N ALA A 282 -48.23 9.25 -19.48
CA ALA A 282 -47.21 8.23 -19.51
C ALA A 282 -46.40 8.37 -20.80
N ARG A 283 -45.09 8.10 -20.76
CA ARG A 283 -44.33 7.69 -21.95
C ARG A 283 -43.46 6.48 -21.63
N HIS A 284 -43.77 5.44 -22.40
CA HIS A 284 -43.01 4.23 -22.66
C HIS A 284 -41.54 4.53 -22.97
N TRP A 285 -40.65 3.72 -22.39
CA TRP A 285 -39.28 3.54 -22.89
C TRP A 285 -39.27 2.26 -23.75
N GLN A 286 -39.08 2.44 -25.04
CA GLN A 286 -38.73 1.37 -25.97
C GLN A 286 -37.20 1.21 -25.93
N CYS A 287 -36.72 0.00 -25.68
CA CYS A 287 -35.32 -0.37 -25.92
C CYS A 287 -35.14 -0.62 -27.42
N ASP A 288 -34.03 -0.15 -27.99
CA ASP A 288 -33.52 -0.71 -29.23
C ASP A 288 -31.99 -0.83 -29.18
N ALA A 289 -31.52 -1.96 -29.70
CA ALA A 289 -30.14 -2.41 -29.71
C ALA A 289 -29.46 -2.10 -31.05
N GLY A 290 -28.14 -1.92 -31.06
CA GLY A 290 -27.33 -2.28 -32.22
C GLY A 290 -26.23 -1.31 -32.66
N HIS A 291 -25.00 -1.84 -32.58
CA HIS A 291 -23.80 -1.55 -33.39
C HIS A 291 -22.97 -0.29 -33.16
N GLY A 292 -21.66 -0.56 -32.99
CA GLY A 292 -20.64 0.40 -32.61
C GLY A 292 -20.01 1.18 -33.75
N GLN A 293 -19.38 2.29 -33.37
CA GLN A 293 -18.41 3.02 -34.16
C GLN A 293 -17.34 3.65 -33.26
N ARG A 294 -16.12 3.63 -33.80
CA ARG A 294 -14.91 4.41 -33.44
C ARG A 294 -15.18 5.66 -32.60
N ALA A 295 -14.46 5.77 -31.48
CA ALA A 295 -14.39 6.98 -30.66
C ALA A 295 -13.85 8.16 -31.50
N GLN A 296 -14.75 9.05 -31.90
CA GLN A 296 -14.42 10.37 -32.43
C GLN A 296 -14.13 11.32 -31.28
N THR A 297 -13.04 12.06 -31.42
CA THR A 297 -12.62 13.17 -30.56
C THR A 297 -13.74 14.18 -30.40
N ALA A 298 -14.25 14.33 -29.17
CA ALA A 298 -15.26 15.31 -28.84
C ALA A 298 -14.64 16.71 -28.78
N ASP A 299 -15.30 17.62 -29.50
CA ASP A 299 -15.00 19.03 -29.62
C ASP A 299 -15.21 19.78 -28.28
N VAL A 300 -14.46 20.87 -28.09
CA VAL A 300 -14.45 21.68 -26.87
C VAL A 300 -15.66 22.62 -26.85
N SER A 301 -16.87 22.11 -26.56
CA SER A 301 -18.00 22.93 -26.08
C SER A 301 -19.30 22.12 -25.88
N ASP A 302 -19.33 21.21 -24.90
CA ASP A 302 -20.62 20.73 -24.37
C ASP A 302 -20.54 20.46 -22.86
N VAL A 303 -20.53 21.56 -22.08
CA VAL A 303 -20.46 21.51 -20.61
C VAL A 303 -21.87 21.69 -20.05
N SER A 304 -22.45 20.62 -19.51
CA SER A 304 -23.72 20.68 -18.79
C SER A 304 -23.54 21.46 -17.46
N PRO A 305 -24.26 22.59 -17.22
CA PRO A 305 -24.09 23.44 -16.04
C PRO A 305 -24.43 22.78 -14.69
N ASN A 306 -24.96 21.56 -14.69
CA ASN A 306 -25.53 20.85 -13.53
C ASN A 306 -24.61 19.81 -12.90
N GLN A 307 -23.36 19.65 -13.35
CA GLN A 307 -22.46 18.63 -12.81
C GLN A 307 -21.72 19.13 -11.56
N GLU A 308 -21.82 18.38 -10.45
CA GLU A 308 -21.19 18.72 -9.16
C GLU A 308 -19.65 18.74 -9.22
N LEU A 309 -19.08 18.09 -10.24
CA LEU A 309 -17.66 17.97 -10.52
C LEU A 309 -17.42 18.19 -12.01
N GLN A 310 -16.48 19.06 -12.35
CA GLN A 310 -16.08 19.33 -13.73
C GLN A 310 -14.62 18.92 -13.92
N LEU A 311 -14.37 18.07 -14.92
CA LEU A 311 -13.03 17.70 -15.34
C LEU A 311 -12.74 18.37 -16.70
N THR A 312 -11.72 19.21 -16.74
CA THR A 312 -11.35 19.97 -17.95
C THR A 312 -9.88 19.71 -18.29
N TYR A 313 -9.61 19.33 -19.54
CA TYR A 313 -8.26 19.26 -20.08
C TYR A 313 -7.95 20.58 -20.76
N LEU A 314 -6.85 21.24 -20.38
CA LEU A 314 -6.46 22.50 -21.01
C LEU A 314 -5.81 22.21 -22.38
N THR A 315 -6.25 22.93 -23.40
CA THR A 315 -5.87 22.70 -24.81
C THR A 315 -4.92 23.75 -25.37
N GLU A 316 -4.67 24.82 -24.64
CA GLU A 316 -3.72 25.88 -25.00
C GLU A 316 -2.30 25.29 -25.04
N GLU A 317 -1.48 25.72 -26.01
CA GLU A 317 -0.18 25.11 -26.33
C GLU A 317 0.77 25.04 -25.12
N ASP A 318 0.79 26.09 -24.29
CA ASP A 318 1.61 26.19 -23.08
C ASP A 318 1.00 25.50 -21.85
N LYS A 319 -0.25 25.03 -21.95
CA LYS A 319 -1.01 24.37 -20.88
C LYS A 319 -1.37 22.92 -21.20
N GLN A 320 -0.91 22.41 -22.34
CA GLN A 320 -1.15 21.04 -22.76
C GLN A 320 -0.60 20.06 -21.71
N GLY A 321 -1.43 19.10 -21.31
CA GLY A 321 -1.11 18.12 -20.25
C GLY A 321 -1.52 18.57 -18.84
N ILE A 322 -2.16 19.73 -18.69
CA ILE A 322 -2.78 20.14 -17.42
C ILE A 322 -4.25 19.72 -17.42
N ALA A 323 -4.65 18.95 -16.40
CA ALA A 323 -6.04 18.63 -16.13
C ALA A 323 -6.53 19.41 -14.90
N VAL A 324 -7.73 20.00 -14.99
CA VAL A 324 -8.34 20.78 -13.91
C VAL A 324 -9.58 20.05 -13.39
N LEU A 325 -9.56 19.74 -12.10
CA LEU A 325 -10.67 19.14 -11.38
C LEU A 325 -11.38 20.24 -10.57
N GLY A 326 -12.53 20.70 -11.07
CA GLY A 326 -13.31 21.79 -10.51
C GLY A 326 -14.52 21.32 -9.70
N LEU A 327 -14.56 21.65 -8.41
CA LEU A 327 -15.74 21.42 -7.57
C LEU A 327 -16.81 22.49 -7.83
N ASN A 328 -18.04 22.07 -8.14
CA ASN A 328 -19.15 22.97 -8.46
C ASN A 328 -20.45 22.56 -7.76
N ARG A 329 -20.49 22.72 -6.44
CA ARG A 329 -21.67 22.45 -5.60
C ARG A 329 -21.98 23.66 -4.70
N PRO A 330 -22.35 24.83 -5.27
CA PRO A 330 -22.46 26.09 -4.54
C PRO A 330 -23.48 26.06 -3.41
N LYS A 331 -24.66 25.44 -3.63
CA LYS A 331 -25.73 25.33 -2.63
C LYS A 331 -25.32 24.59 -1.36
N ALA A 332 -24.32 23.71 -1.45
CA ALA A 332 -23.82 22.92 -0.35
C ALA A 332 -22.36 23.25 0.00
N ARG A 333 -21.84 24.38 -0.49
CA ARG A 333 -20.46 24.85 -0.23
C ARG A 333 -19.39 23.79 -0.52
N ASN A 334 -19.56 23.05 -1.63
CA ASN A 334 -18.69 21.93 -2.03
C ASN A 334 -18.48 20.88 -0.93
N SER A 335 -19.45 20.70 -0.03
CA SER A 335 -19.37 19.63 0.96
C SER A 335 -19.47 18.24 0.30
N PHE A 336 -18.76 17.28 0.87
CA PHE A 336 -18.73 15.90 0.43
C PHE A 336 -20.06 15.21 0.70
N SER A 337 -20.88 15.11 -0.35
CA SER A 337 -21.99 14.17 -0.43
C SER A 337 -21.50 12.80 -0.87
N LYS A 338 -22.31 11.74 -0.71
CA LYS A 338 -22.03 10.44 -1.34
C LYS A 338 -21.74 10.59 -2.83
N SER A 339 -22.61 11.32 -3.55
CA SER A 339 -22.49 11.59 -4.99
C SER A 339 -21.14 12.21 -5.36
N LEU A 340 -20.76 13.32 -4.70
CA LEU A 340 -19.52 14.02 -5.01
C LEU A 340 -18.28 13.15 -4.75
N VAL A 341 -18.27 12.38 -3.66
CA VAL A 341 -17.16 11.46 -3.35
C VAL A 341 -17.05 10.37 -4.41
N HIS A 342 -18.18 9.85 -4.90
CA HIS A 342 -18.18 8.88 -6.01
C HIS A 342 -17.60 9.49 -7.30
N HIS A 343 -18.09 10.66 -7.73
CA HIS A 343 -17.57 11.32 -8.93
C HIS A 343 -16.09 11.66 -8.83
N LEU A 344 -15.62 12.06 -7.64
CA LEU A 344 -14.20 12.32 -7.40
C LEU A 344 -13.36 11.06 -7.55
N LEU A 345 -13.80 9.94 -6.96
CA LEU A 345 -13.10 8.66 -7.12
C LEU A 345 -13.01 8.24 -8.59
N ASP A 346 -14.10 8.34 -9.34
CA ASP A 346 -14.12 8.00 -10.76
C ASP A 346 -13.18 8.92 -11.58
N ALA A 347 -13.19 10.22 -11.31
CA ALA A 347 -12.31 11.17 -11.98
C ALA A 347 -10.83 10.95 -11.64
N ILE A 348 -10.51 10.65 -10.38
CA ILE A 348 -9.13 10.32 -9.96
C ILE A 348 -8.65 9.05 -10.65
N GLU A 349 -9.50 8.02 -10.75
CA GLU A 349 -9.16 6.76 -11.43
C GLU A 349 -8.84 6.97 -12.91
N VAL A 350 -9.65 7.79 -13.60
CA VAL A 350 -9.40 8.17 -15.01
C VAL A 350 -8.07 8.92 -15.12
N LEU A 351 -7.84 9.93 -14.29
CA LEU A 351 -6.62 10.74 -14.33
C LEU A 351 -5.35 9.96 -13.98
N ALA A 352 -5.45 8.97 -13.08
CA ALA A 352 -4.32 8.13 -12.70
C ALA A 352 -3.80 7.26 -13.86
N HIS A 353 -4.66 6.94 -14.82
CA HIS A 353 -4.34 6.10 -15.98
C HIS A 353 -4.12 6.90 -17.28
N ASP A 354 -4.42 8.20 -17.29
CA ASP A 354 -4.18 9.05 -18.45
C ASP A 354 -2.70 9.42 -18.59
N LYS A 355 -2.07 8.89 -19.65
CA LYS A 355 -0.65 9.13 -19.93
C LYS A 355 -0.38 10.56 -20.39
N ASN A 356 -1.37 11.26 -20.95
CA ASN A 356 -1.24 12.62 -21.48
C ASN A 356 -1.25 13.67 -20.37
N VAL A 357 -1.82 13.35 -19.20
CA VAL A 357 -1.82 14.23 -18.05
C VAL A 357 -0.41 14.29 -17.45
N ARG A 358 0.08 15.51 -17.29
CA ARG A 358 1.36 15.85 -16.67
C ARG A 358 1.16 16.46 -15.29
N VAL A 359 0.12 17.28 -15.08
CA VAL A 359 -0.20 17.91 -13.79
C VAL A 359 -1.71 17.97 -13.62
N VAL A 360 -2.18 17.77 -12.39
CA VAL A 360 -3.58 17.94 -12.01
C VAL A 360 -3.73 19.15 -11.09
N ILE A 361 -4.68 20.03 -11.37
CA ILE A 361 -5.05 21.14 -10.49
C ILE A 361 -6.42 20.85 -9.90
N LEU A 362 -6.51 20.75 -8.58
CA LEU A 362 -7.78 20.64 -7.87
C LEU A 362 -8.19 22.03 -7.38
N ARG A 363 -9.34 22.52 -7.84
CA ARG A 363 -9.86 23.85 -7.51
C ARG A 363 -11.34 23.83 -7.19
N SER A 364 -11.85 24.96 -6.72
CA SER A 364 -13.27 25.24 -6.76
C SER A 364 -13.65 26.18 -7.90
N LEU A 365 -14.85 25.97 -8.43
CA LEU A 365 -15.56 26.89 -9.32
C LEU A 365 -16.56 27.79 -8.56
N VAL A 366 -16.65 27.64 -7.23
CA VAL A 366 -17.55 28.41 -6.36
C VAL A 366 -16.76 29.52 -5.66
N PRO A 367 -17.06 30.80 -5.91
CA PRO A 367 -16.34 31.92 -5.29
C PRO A 367 -16.33 31.85 -3.76
N GLY A 368 -15.16 32.09 -3.16
CA GLY A 368 -14.97 32.15 -1.71
C GLY A 368 -15.07 30.82 -0.96
N ILE A 369 -15.28 29.70 -1.65
CA ILE A 369 -15.39 28.37 -1.04
C ILE A 369 -14.51 27.38 -1.80
N PHE A 370 -13.57 26.75 -1.11
CA PHE A 370 -12.89 25.58 -1.67
C PHE A 370 -13.72 24.32 -1.43
N CYS A 371 -13.83 23.91 -0.16
CA CYS A 371 -14.63 22.78 0.28
C CYS A 371 -14.92 22.88 1.79
N ALA A 372 -16.19 22.76 2.17
CA ALA A 372 -16.62 22.84 3.58
C ALA A 372 -16.48 21.53 4.37
N GLY A 373 -15.92 20.47 3.78
CA GLY A 373 -15.78 19.16 4.43
C GLY A 373 -17.01 18.27 4.23
N ALA A 374 -17.33 17.40 5.20
CA ALA A 374 -18.46 16.47 5.08
C ALA A 374 -19.82 17.20 5.02
N ASP A 375 -20.76 16.70 4.21
CA ASP A 375 -22.12 17.23 4.16
C ASP A 375 -22.88 16.84 5.44
N LEU A 376 -22.94 17.77 6.42
CA LEU A 376 -23.57 17.52 7.72
C LEU A 376 -25.06 17.20 7.62
N LYS A 377 -25.76 17.65 6.56
CA LYS A 377 -27.18 17.33 6.35
C LYS A 377 -27.35 15.87 5.99
N GLU A 378 -26.50 15.38 5.08
CA GLU A 378 -26.47 13.97 4.72
C GLU A 378 -25.99 13.10 5.89
N ARG A 379 -24.99 13.60 6.62
CA ARG A 379 -24.42 12.90 7.78
C ARG A 379 -25.42 12.64 8.90
N ALA A 380 -26.36 13.57 9.11
CA ALA A 380 -27.38 13.47 10.15
C ALA A 380 -28.36 12.31 9.92
N THR A 381 -28.48 11.80 8.69
CA THR A 381 -29.38 10.68 8.37
C THR A 381 -28.71 9.31 8.42
N PHE A 382 -27.38 9.27 8.61
CA PHE A 382 -26.63 8.01 8.58
C PHE A 382 -26.73 7.24 9.89
N THR A 383 -26.84 5.93 9.77
CA THR A 383 -26.56 4.99 10.86
C THR A 383 -25.05 4.99 11.20
N PRO A 384 -24.65 4.59 12.42
CA PRO A 384 -23.23 4.49 12.78
C PRO A 384 -22.38 3.65 11.80
N GLN A 385 -22.95 2.61 11.21
CA GLN A 385 -22.28 1.76 10.22
C GLN A 385 -22.05 2.51 8.90
N GLU A 386 -23.06 3.23 8.41
CA GLU A 386 -22.93 4.08 7.23
C GLU A 386 -21.95 5.23 7.47
N VAL A 387 -21.93 5.75 8.70
CA VAL A 387 -20.97 6.77 9.12
C VAL A 387 -19.54 6.27 8.94
N SER A 388 -19.25 5.06 9.43
CA SER A 388 -17.93 4.43 9.30
C SER A 388 -17.55 4.18 7.84
N ARG A 389 -18.43 3.56 7.06
CA ARG A 389 -18.18 3.27 5.63
C ARG A 389 -17.92 4.53 4.83
N PHE A 390 -18.70 5.59 5.05
CA PHE A 390 -18.53 6.86 4.35
C PHE A 390 -17.18 7.51 4.67
N VAL A 391 -16.74 7.51 5.94
CA VAL A 391 -15.43 8.08 6.31
C VAL A 391 -14.28 7.28 5.73
N SER A 392 -14.37 5.94 5.75
CA SER A 392 -13.36 5.08 5.13
C SER A 392 -13.27 5.36 3.63
N LYS A 393 -14.40 5.51 2.95
CA LYS A 393 -14.45 5.85 1.52
C LYS A 393 -13.88 7.24 1.24
N LEU A 394 -14.21 8.22 2.07
CA LEU A 394 -13.65 9.58 1.97
C LEU A 394 -12.12 9.55 2.17
N ARG A 395 -11.62 8.78 3.15
CA ARG A 395 -10.18 8.61 3.38
C ARG A 395 -9.50 7.93 2.19
N GLN A 396 -10.12 6.89 1.62
CA GLN A 396 -9.60 6.22 0.44
C GLN A 396 -9.48 7.18 -0.74
N MET A 397 -10.48 8.04 -0.96
CA MET A 397 -10.40 9.09 -1.98
C MET A 397 -9.19 10.01 -1.76
N MET A 398 -8.92 10.44 -0.52
CA MET A 398 -7.72 11.24 -0.23
C MET A 398 -6.43 10.46 -0.49
N VAL A 399 -6.37 9.18 -0.13
CA VAL A 399 -5.21 8.31 -0.42
C VAL A 399 -5.01 8.17 -1.93
N ASN A 400 -6.07 8.06 -2.72
CA ASN A 400 -5.97 7.98 -4.18
C ASN A 400 -5.41 9.27 -4.77
N ILE A 401 -5.78 10.46 -4.25
CA ILE A 401 -5.19 11.75 -4.66
C ILE A 401 -3.68 11.76 -4.37
N GLU A 402 -3.30 11.37 -3.14
CA GLU A 402 -1.90 11.32 -2.71
C GLU A 402 -1.08 10.36 -3.59
N GLN A 403 -1.64 9.20 -3.94
CA GLN A 403 -0.98 8.17 -4.74
C GLN A 403 -1.03 8.38 -6.25
N MET A 404 -1.62 9.48 -6.75
CA MET A 404 -1.65 9.77 -8.18
C MET A 404 -0.23 9.82 -8.76
N PRO A 405 0.04 9.19 -9.92
CA PRO A 405 1.37 9.25 -10.53
C PRO A 405 1.81 10.67 -10.86
N THR A 406 0.87 11.52 -11.27
CA THR A 406 1.12 12.92 -11.65
C THR A 406 1.10 13.85 -10.43
N PRO A 407 1.86 14.97 -10.47
CA PRO A 407 1.75 16.02 -9.48
C PRO A 407 0.34 16.62 -9.39
N VAL A 408 -0.12 16.86 -8.16
CA VAL A 408 -1.42 17.45 -7.85
C VAL A 408 -1.24 18.75 -7.08
N VAL A 409 -1.83 19.83 -7.59
CA VAL A 409 -1.80 21.16 -6.96
C VAL A 409 -3.20 21.53 -6.49
N ALA A 410 -3.37 21.82 -5.20
CA ALA A 410 -4.60 22.40 -4.66
C ALA A 410 -4.58 23.93 -4.80
N ALA A 411 -5.58 24.48 -5.47
CA ALA A 411 -5.83 25.91 -5.59
C ALA A 411 -6.97 26.35 -4.65
N ILE A 412 -6.62 27.02 -3.55
CA ILE A 412 -7.51 27.32 -2.43
C ILE A 412 -7.84 28.82 -2.42
N ASP A 413 -8.81 29.22 -3.24
CA ASP A 413 -9.32 30.60 -3.32
C ASP A 413 -10.38 30.94 -2.26
N GLY A 414 -10.68 30.00 -1.36
CA GLY A 414 -11.81 30.13 -0.44
C GLY A 414 -11.75 29.19 0.75
N ALA A 415 -12.84 29.11 1.50
CA ALA A 415 -12.90 28.32 2.73
C ALA A 415 -12.60 26.82 2.49
N ALA A 416 -11.61 26.28 3.20
CA ALA A 416 -11.22 24.87 3.19
C ALA A 416 -11.27 24.30 4.62
N LEU A 417 -12.37 23.65 4.96
CA LEU A 417 -12.64 23.21 6.34
C LEU A 417 -12.79 21.69 6.43
N GLY A 418 -12.29 21.12 7.53
CA GLY A 418 -12.32 19.69 7.80
C GLY A 418 -11.83 18.88 6.62
N GLY A 419 -12.69 17.99 6.10
CA GLY A 419 -12.40 17.21 4.89
C GLY A 419 -11.88 18.03 3.69
N GLY A 420 -12.31 19.30 3.53
CA GLY A 420 -11.81 20.16 2.45
C GLY A 420 -10.34 20.52 2.60
N LEU A 421 -9.90 20.77 3.84
CA LEU A 421 -8.47 20.92 4.14
C LEU A 421 -7.76 19.56 4.05
N GLU A 422 -8.38 18.47 4.52
CA GLU A 422 -7.78 17.12 4.40
C GLU A 422 -7.52 16.73 2.93
N MET A 423 -8.38 17.15 2.00
CA MET A 423 -8.19 17.00 0.56
C MET A 423 -7.02 17.82 0.04
N ALA A 424 -6.92 19.09 0.42
CA ALA A 424 -5.79 19.93 0.05
C ALA A 424 -4.45 19.39 0.62
N LEU A 425 -4.47 18.82 1.83
CA LEU A 425 -3.30 18.17 2.44
C LEU A 425 -2.90 16.87 1.74
N ALA A 426 -3.81 16.23 1.00
CA ALA A 426 -3.51 15.05 0.18
C ALA A 426 -2.87 15.40 -1.17
N CYS A 427 -2.97 16.66 -1.63
CA CYS A 427 -2.25 17.14 -2.80
C CYS A 427 -0.76 17.36 -2.49
N ASP A 428 0.09 17.31 -3.52
CA ASP A 428 1.54 17.49 -3.37
C ASP A 428 1.87 18.94 -3.00
N MET A 429 1.18 19.88 -3.65
CA MET A 429 1.39 21.31 -3.47
C MET A 429 0.07 22.03 -3.18
N ARG A 430 0.17 23.13 -2.44
CA ARG A 430 -0.97 23.98 -2.06
C ARG A 430 -0.66 25.44 -2.33
N VAL A 431 -1.56 26.10 -3.05
CA VAL A 431 -1.58 27.55 -3.25
C VAL A 431 -2.87 28.08 -2.63
N VAL A 432 -2.79 29.16 -1.86
CA VAL A 432 -3.93 29.70 -1.12
C VAL A 432 -4.07 31.21 -1.30
N ALA A 433 -5.30 31.71 -1.34
CA ALA A 433 -5.55 33.14 -1.21
C ALA A 433 -5.29 33.59 0.23
N THR A 434 -4.64 34.74 0.46
CA THR A 434 -4.28 35.22 1.81
C THR A 434 -5.48 35.34 2.75
N ASN A 435 -6.65 35.68 2.21
CA ASN A 435 -7.91 35.83 2.95
C ASN A 435 -8.73 34.52 3.09
N ALA A 436 -8.28 33.41 2.50
CA ALA A 436 -8.99 32.13 2.62
C ALA A 436 -9.00 31.65 4.07
N LYS A 437 -10.06 30.94 4.47
CA LYS A 437 -10.23 30.38 5.82
C LYS A 437 -9.99 28.89 5.81
N LEU A 438 -9.02 28.43 6.59
CA LEU A 438 -8.62 27.03 6.66
C LEU A 438 -8.78 26.51 8.09
N GLY A 439 -9.05 25.21 8.25
CA GLY A 439 -9.02 24.60 9.58
C GLY A 439 -9.63 23.21 9.68
N LEU A 440 -9.09 22.40 10.58
CA LEU A 440 -9.65 21.12 11.02
C LEU A 440 -10.48 21.37 12.28
N VAL A 441 -11.79 21.56 12.11
CA VAL A 441 -12.72 22.05 13.14
C VAL A 441 -13.56 20.96 13.80
N GLU A 442 -13.25 19.69 13.53
CA GLU A 442 -14.02 18.51 13.90
C GLU A 442 -14.24 18.35 15.41
N THR A 443 -13.28 18.76 16.24
CA THR A 443 -13.38 18.61 17.70
C THR A 443 -14.49 19.46 18.31
N LYS A 444 -14.88 20.57 17.67
CA LYS A 444 -16.09 21.35 18.04
C LYS A 444 -17.40 20.59 17.80
N LEU A 445 -17.37 19.56 16.94
CA LEU A 445 -18.50 18.69 16.64
C LEU A 445 -18.44 17.36 17.41
N GLY A 446 -17.51 17.23 18.37
CA GLY A 446 -17.33 16.00 19.15
C GLY A 446 -16.72 14.84 18.35
N ILE A 447 -16.07 15.12 17.23
CA ILE A 447 -15.41 14.14 16.35
C ILE A 447 -13.96 14.56 16.06
N ILE A 448 -13.24 13.77 15.26
CA ILE A 448 -11.85 14.07 14.85
C ILE A 448 -11.76 14.19 13.32
N PRO A 449 -10.69 14.82 12.78
CA PRO A 449 -10.39 14.77 11.35
C PRO A 449 -10.20 13.32 10.90
N GLY A 450 -11.13 12.85 10.06
CA GLY A 450 -11.33 11.43 9.79
C GLY A 450 -10.79 10.93 8.45
N ALA A 451 -10.45 11.84 7.53
CA ALA A 451 -9.99 11.53 6.17
C ALA A 451 -8.47 11.71 5.99
N GLY A 452 -7.72 11.73 7.11
CA GLY A 452 -6.25 11.71 7.13
C GLY A 452 -5.59 12.97 7.69
N GLY A 453 -6.37 13.98 8.11
CA GLY A 453 -5.86 15.22 8.70
C GLY A 453 -5.03 15.01 9.95
N THR A 454 -5.39 14.04 10.80
CA THR A 454 -4.61 13.65 11.99
C THR A 454 -3.26 13.02 11.64
N GLN A 455 -3.03 12.66 10.38
CA GLN A 455 -1.79 12.05 9.91
C GLN A 455 -0.97 13.01 9.04
N ARG A 456 -1.61 13.69 8.08
CA ARG A 456 -0.93 14.58 7.13
C ARG A 456 -0.51 15.90 7.78
N LEU A 457 -1.38 16.51 8.58
CA LEU A 457 -1.06 17.81 9.20
C LEU A 457 0.16 17.71 10.14
N PRO A 458 0.30 16.70 11.03
CA PRO A 458 1.50 16.53 11.86
C PRO A 458 2.75 16.05 11.12
N ARG A 459 2.66 15.64 9.84
CA ARG A 459 3.81 15.32 9.00
C ARG A 459 4.32 16.55 8.24
N ILE A 460 3.41 17.48 7.93
CA ILE A 460 3.74 18.78 7.32
C ILE A 460 4.26 19.76 8.37
N LEU A 461 3.64 19.75 9.55
CA LEU A 461 4.00 20.60 10.68
C LEU A 461 4.73 19.82 11.76
N ASN A 462 5.22 20.52 12.78
CA ASN A 462 5.53 19.84 14.03
C ASN A 462 4.23 19.31 14.69
N PRO A 463 4.30 18.19 15.44
CA PRO A 463 3.10 17.61 16.08
C PRO A 463 2.42 18.51 17.12
N ALA A 464 3.14 19.43 17.76
CA ALA A 464 2.57 20.30 18.80
C ALA A 464 1.63 21.36 18.21
N VAL A 465 2.05 22.02 17.13
CA VAL A 465 1.24 23.00 16.40
C VAL A 465 0.05 22.31 15.74
N ALA A 466 0.24 21.14 15.14
CA ALA A 466 -0.87 20.37 14.59
C ALA A 466 -1.91 20.01 15.66
N LYS A 467 -1.47 19.62 16.86
CA LYS A 467 -2.35 19.37 18.02
C LYS A 467 -3.06 20.64 18.47
N GLU A 468 -2.38 21.79 18.54
CA GLU A 468 -3.02 23.07 18.89
C GLU A 468 -4.17 23.38 17.93
N LEU A 469 -3.92 23.31 16.62
CA LEU A 469 -4.92 23.59 15.59
C LEU A 469 -6.13 22.64 15.70
N ILE A 470 -5.88 21.34 15.88
CA ILE A 470 -6.94 20.32 16.00
C ILE A 470 -7.69 20.41 17.34
N PHE A 471 -7.01 20.61 18.46
CA PHE A 471 -7.62 20.65 19.80
C PHE A 471 -8.48 21.90 19.99
N THR A 472 -8.01 23.04 19.49
CA THR A 472 -8.75 24.30 19.56
C THR A 472 -9.84 24.39 18.48
N ALA A 473 -9.75 23.56 17.43
CA ALA A 473 -10.60 23.65 16.24
C ALA A 473 -10.69 25.09 15.72
N ARG A 474 -9.55 25.81 15.76
CA ARG A 474 -9.47 27.20 15.28
C ARG A 474 -9.33 27.24 13.77
N GLN A 475 -9.93 28.26 13.18
CA GLN A 475 -9.70 28.59 11.77
C GLN A 475 -8.55 29.60 11.69
N PHE A 476 -7.79 29.54 10.60
CA PHE A 476 -6.66 30.42 10.33
C PHE A 476 -6.73 30.93 8.89
N SER A 477 -6.03 32.03 8.60
CA SER A 477 -5.99 32.64 7.27
C SER A 477 -5.03 31.90 6.34
N GLY A 478 -5.12 32.16 5.03
CA GLY A 478 -4.13 31.68 4.06
C GLY A 478 -2.73 32.24 4.32
N GLU A 479 -2.64 33.47 4.81
CA GLU A 479 -1.38 34.08 5.24
C GLU A 479 -0.75 33.34 6.44
N GLU A 480 -1.55 33.05 7.48
CA GLU A 480 -1.08 32.25 8.61
C GLU A 480 -0.72 30.83 8.17
N ALA A 481 -1.49 30.22 7.26
CA ALA A 481 -1.18 28.91 6.70
C ALA A 481 0.20 28.88 6.02
N LYS A 482 0.57 29.96 5.32
CA LYS A 482 1.88 30.11 4.70
C LYS A 482 2.98 30.32 5.73
N ALA A 483 2.74 31.14 6.75
CA ALA A 483 3.70 31.36 7.85
C ALA A 483 3.99 30.06 8.62
N LEU A 484 2.99 29.19 8.80
CA LEU A 484 3.14 27.89 9.45
C LEU A 484 3.80 26.82 8.56
N GLY A 485 3.88 27.05 7.24
CA GLY A 485 4.41 26.06 6.28
C GLY A 485 3.38 25.01 5.83
N ILE A 486 2.08 25.23 6.07
CA ILE A 486 1.01 24.33 5.61
C ILE A 486 0.87 24.39 4.09
N VAL A 487 1.17 25.53 3.47
CA VAL A 487 1.00 25.79 2.04
C VAL A 487 2.29 26.28 1.39
N ASN A 488 2.46 26.01 0.09
CA ASN A 488 3.64 26.40 -0.69
C ASN A 488 3.60 27.88 -1.05
N HIS A 489 2.44 28.44 -1.38
CA HIS A 489 2.29 29.85 -1.74
C HIS A 489 1.02 30.44 -1.15
N ALA A 490 1.11 31.68 -0.66
CA ALA A 490 -0.04 32.54 -0.39
C ALA A 490 -0.04 33.70 -1.39
N VAL A 491 -1.19 34.00 -1.98
CA VAL A 491 -1.35 35.04 -3.00
C VAL A 491 -2.46 36.00 -2.61
N GLN A 492 -2.30 37.28 -2.95
CA GLN A 492 -3.35 38.25 -2.72
C GLN A 492 -4.56 37.94 -3.63
N PRO A 493 -5.79 37.99 -3.11
CA PRO A 493 -6.99 37.81 -3.91
C PRO A 493 -7.05 38.84 -5.04
N ASN A 494 -7.54 38.40 -6.20
CA ASN A 494 -7.86 39.26 -7.33
C ASN A 494 -9.38 39.46 -7.43
N ASP A 495 -9.82 40.39 -8.29
CA ASP A 495 -11.25 40.68 -8.47
C ASP A 495 -12.04 39.47 -9.00
N ALA A 496 -11.38 38.58 -9.74
CA ALA A 496 -11.98 37.35 -10.26
C ALA A 496 -12.17 36.25 -9.19
N GLY A 497 -11.54 36.39 -8.02
CA GLY A 497 -11.61 35.40 -6.94
C GLY A 497 -10.95 34.06 -7.28
N ASP A 498 -9.93 34.06 -8.14
CA ASP A 498 -9.24 32.87 -8.64
C ASP A 498 -7.70 32.98 -8.59
N ALA A 499 -7.17 33.91 -7.79
CA ALA A 499 -5.72 34.19 -7.71
C ALA A 499 -4.88 32.94 -7.37
N ALA A 500 -5.37 32.08 -6.47
CA ALA A 500 -4.69 30.84 -6.12
C ALA A 500 -4.71 29.85 -7.28
N TYR A 501 -5.80 29.77 -8.04
CA TYR A 501 -5.85 29.01 -9.29
C TYR A 501 -4.84 29.54 -10.32
N GLN A 502 -4.76 30.85 -10.53
CA GLN A 502 -3.80 31.44 -11.47
C GLN A 502 -2.36 31.11 -11.10
N ARG A 503 -2.01 31.17 -9.80
CA ARG A 503 -0.68 30.78 -9.35
C ARG A 503 -0.44 29.26 -9.40
N ALA A 504 -1.46 28.44 -9.15
CA ALA A 504 -1.37 26.99 -9.37
C ALA A 504 -1.15 26.63 -10.84
N LEU A 505 -1.78 27.38 -11.76
CA LEU A 505 -1.59 27.22 -13.20
C LEU A 505 -0.16 27.56 -13.61
N GLN A 506 0.41 28.64 -13.08
CA GLN A 506 1.83 28.97 -13.31
C GLN A 506 2.77 27.85 -12.85
N LEU A 507 2.56 27.30 -11.64
CA LEU A 507 3.34 26.15 -11.16
C LEU A 507 3.20 24.93 -12.07
N ALA A 508 1.98 24.65 -12.55
CA ALA A 508 1.76 23.55 -13.47
C ALA A 508 2.51 23.78 -14.79
N MET A 509 2.53 25.00 -15.33
CA MET A 509 3.29 25.38 -16.53
C MET A 509 4.81 25.29 -16.32
N GLU A 510 5.31 25.47 -15.09
CA GLU A 510 6.72 25.22 -14.75
C GLU A 510 7.06 23.71 -14.75
N ILE A 511 6.09 22.84 -14.48
CA ILE A 511 6.28 21.38 -14.38
C ILE A 511 6.09 20.67 -15.73
N VAL A 512 5.10 21.09 -16.53
CA VAL A 512 4.76 20.52 -17.85
C VAL A 512 5.97 20.27 -18.77
N PRO A 513 6.96 21.18 -18.90
CA PRO A 513 8.09 20.98 -19.79
C PRO A 513 9.13 19.95 -19.29
N ASN A 514 9.01 19.43 -18.07
CA ASN A 514 9.93 18.44 -17.52
C ASN A 514 9.59 17.02 -18.00
N GLY A 515 10.56 16.11 -17.91
CA GLY A 515 10.41 14.72 -18.34
C GLY A 515 9.31 13.99 -17.55
N PRO A 516 8.18 13.59 -18.16
CA PRO A 516 7.02 13.07 -17.44
C PRO A 516 7.33 11.84 -16.59
N VAL A 517 8.12 10.89 -17.12
CA VAL A 517 8.53 9.69 -16.37
C VAL A 517 9.39 10.07 -15.17
N GLY A 518 10.33 11.01 -15.34
CA GLY A 518 11.18 11.52 -14.27
C GLY A 518 10.39 12.16 -13.14
N VAL A 519 9.43 13.03 -13.47
CA VAL A 519 8.56 13.69 -12.47
C VAL A 519 7.72 12.66 -11.69
N ARG A 520 7.11 11.69 -12.39
CA ARG A 520 6.31 10.62 -11.76
C ARG A 520 7.17 9.75 -10.82
N MET A 521 8.38 9.39 -11.25
CA MET A 521 9.31 8.60 -10.42
C MET A 521 9.85 9.41 -9.24
N ALA A 522 10.12 10.70 -9.40
CA ALA A 522 10.55 11.58 -8.32
C ALA A 522 9.47 11.67 -7.23
N LYS A 523 8.21 11.91 -7.61
CA LYS A 523 7.08 11.88 -6.68
C LYS A 523 7.03 10.55 -5.90
N LYS A 524 7.04 9.43 -6.62
CA LYS A 524 7.00 8.09 -6.02
C LYS A 524 8.15 7.83 -5.04
N ALA A 525 9.37 8.27 -5.37
CA ALA A 525 10.54 8.12 -4.52
C ALA A 525 10.40 8.94 -3.22
N ILE A 526 9.96 10.19 -3.33
CA ILE A 526 9.72 11.08 -2.17
C ILE A 526 8.64 10.49 -1.27
N ASP A 527 7.46 10.19 -1.83
CA ASP A 527 6.30 9.79 -1.04
C ASP A 527 6.53 8.48 -0.30
N LYS A 528 7.12 7.48 -0.99
CA LYS A 528 7.42 6.19 -0.37
C LYS A 528 8.63 6.24 0.55
N GLY A 529 9.68 6.97 0.15
CA GLY A 529 10.90 7.12 0.93
C GLY A 529 10.65 7.77 2.29
N LEU A 530 9.73 8.74 2.37
CA LEU A 530 9.34 9.39 3.62
C LEU A 530 8.64 8.44 4.63
N GLN A 531 8.15 7.28 4.20
CA GLN A 531 7.46 6.32 5.08
C GLN A 531 8.36 5.18 5.59
N VAL A 532 9.66 5.21 5.29
CA VAL A 532 10.62 4.17 5.66
C VAL A 532 11.88 4.78 6.26
N ASP A 533 12.80 3.94 6.75
CA ASP A 533 14.13 4.39 7.14
C ASP A 533 14.94 4.84 5.91
N LEU A 534 15.95 5.68 6.14
CA LEU A 534 16.73 6.30 5.07
C LEU A 534 17.44 5.28 4.17
N GLY A 535 17.91 4.15 4.72
CA GLY A 535 18.57 3.11 3.94
C GLY A 535 17.60 2.46 2.94
N THR A 536 16.39 2.10 3.41
CA THR A 536 15.31 1.65 2.53
C THR A 536 14.88 2.75 1.55
N GLY A 537 14.88 4.00 1.98
CA GLY A 537 14.61 5.17 1.14
C GLY A 537 15.55 5.27 -0.06
N TYR A 538 16.85 5.08 0.14
CA TYR A 538 17.84 5.05 -0.95
C TYR A 538 17.60 3.90 -1.93
N ALA A 539 17.22 2.72 -1.45
CA ALA A 539 16.87 1.61 -2.33
C ALA A 539 15.61 1.90 -3.18
N ILE A 540 14.62 2.60 -2.61
CA ILE A 540 13.45 3.07 -3.35
C ILE A 540 13.84 4.10 -4.41
N GLU A 541 14.71 5.05 -4.06
CA GLU A 541 15.24 6.06 -4.98
C GLU A 541 15.98 5.41 -6.16
N GLU A 542 16.90 4.47 -5.88
CA GLU A 542 17.63 3.72 -6.91
C GLU A 542 16.67 2.98 -7.85
N ALA A 543 15.67 2.29 -7.29
CA ALA A 543 14.67 1.58 -8.08
C ALA A 543 13.82 2.53 -8.95
N CYS A 544 13.49 3.72 -8.46
CA CYS A 544 12.78 4.73 -9.23
C CYS A 544 13.67 5.33 -10.32
N TYR A 545 14.94 5.61 -10.02
CA TYR A 545 15.91 6.12 -10.98
C TYR A 545 16.18 5.12 -12.11
N ALA A 546 16.27 3.83 -11.80
CA ALA A 546 16.46 2.75 -12.79
C ALA A 546 15.37 2.75 -13.88
N GLN A 547 14.14 3.18 -13.57
CA GLN A 547 13.06 3.30 -14.55
C GLN A 547 13.26 4.46 -15.53
N VAL A 548 14.02 5.49 -15.16
CA VAL A 548 14.30 6.66 -16.01
C VAL A 548 15.46 6.40 -16.96
N ILE A 549 16.42 5.53 -16.59
CA ILE A 549 17.60 5.20 -17.40
C ILE A 549 17.27 4.76 -18.85
N PRO A 550 16.33 3.83 -19.10
CA PRO A 550 16.06 3.34 -20.46
C PRO A 550 15.14 4.24 -21.29
N THR A 551 14.67 5.38 -20.75
CA THR A 551 13.71 6.26 -21.44
C THR A 551 14.33 7.02 -22.61
N LYS A 552 13.52 7.27 -23.65
CA LYS A 552 13.88 8.17 -24.76
C LYS A 552 14.02 9.59 -24.26
N ASP A 553 13.21 9.99 -23.29
CA ASP A 553 13.28 11.33 -22.67
C ASP A 553 14.65 11.60 -22.06
N ARG A 554 15.29 10.63 -21.39
CA ARG A 554 16.65 10.82 -20.88
C ARG A 554 17.65 11.13 -22.00
N LEU A 555 17.58 10.41 -23.11
CA LEU A 555 18.46 10.63 -24.27
C LEU A 555 18.19 11.97 -24.95
N GLU A 556 16.92 12.36 -25.05
CA GLU A 556 16.50 13.66 -25.57
C GLU A 556 16.99 14.81 -24.68
N GLY A 557 16.93 14.66 -23.35
CA GLY A 557 17.46 15.66 -22.42
C GLY A 557 18.97 15.90 -22.62
N LEU A 558 19.74 14.82 -22.78
CA LEU A 558 21.18 14.91 -23.08
C LEU A 558 21.45 15.58 -24.43
N ARG A 559 20.65 15.24 -25.44
CA ARG A 559 20.78 15.82 -26.79
C ARG A 559 20.43 17.31 -26.81
N ALA A 560 19.30 17.69 -26.22
CA ALA A 560 18.85 19.07 -26.13
C ALA A 560 19.84 19.95 -25.38
N PHE A 561 20.47 19.42 -24.32
CA PHE A 561 21.54 20.10 -23.59
C PHE A 561 22.78 20.34 -24.47
N ALA A 562 23.24 19.32 -25.20
CA ALA A 562 24.37 19.46 -26.12
C ALA A 562 24.08 20.46 -27.26
N GLU A 563 22.85 20.47 -27.76
CA GLU A 563 22.37 21.34 -28.85
C GLU A 563 21.91 22.73 -28.36
N LYS A 564 21.92 23.00 -27.04
CA LYS A 564 21.44 24.25 -26.39
C LYS A 564 20.02 24.65 -26.79
N ARG A 565 19.13 23.67 -26.94
CA ARG A 565 17.70 23.89 -27.21
C ARG A 565 16.84 23.37 -26.07
N LYS A 566 15.55 23.73 -26.07
CA LYS A 566 14.58 23.15 -25.14
C LYS A 566 14.36 21.67 -25.48
N PRO A 567 14.33 20.77 -24.48
CA PRO A 567 14.01 19.36 -24.71
C PRO A 567 12.53 19.18 -25.06
N ASN A 568 12.23 18.20 -25.92
CA ASN A 568 10.87 17.81 -26.25
C ASN A 568 10.57 16.41 -25.67
N PHE A 569 10.14 16.36 -24.42
CA PHE A 569 9.83 15.11 -23.74
C PHE A 569 8.44 14.58 -24.09
N ILE A 570 8.34 13.28 -24.34
CA ILE A 570 7.11 12.58 -24.74
C ILE A 570 6.59 11.59 -23.68
N GLY A 571 7.38 11.30 -22.64
CA GLY A 571 6.99 10.38 -21.57
C GLY A 571 7.24 8.90 -21.87
N GLU A 572 8.26 8.60 -22.68
CA GLU A 572 8.67 7.24 -23.10
C GLU A 572 10.14 6.95 -22.87
#